data_AF-A0A661ZS80-F1
#
_entry.id   AF-A0A661ZS80-F1
#
_cell.length_a   1.000
_cell.length_b   1.000
_cell.length_c   1.000
_cell.angle_alpha   90.00
_cell.angle_beta   90.00
_cell.angle_gamma   90.00
#
_symmetry.space_group_name_H-M   'P 1'
#
loop_
_entity.id
_entity.type
_entity.pdbx_description
1 polymer ?
#
loop_
_entity_poly.entity_id
_entity_poly.type
_entity_poly.pdbx_seq_one_letter_code
_entity_poly.pdbx_strand_id
1 'polypeptide(L)'
;MEHIKSEMKRIATETIGFNLYKNFKEHIGANYSIKVPKVNSINQKTLTEVKTLISDGLENNLNLLSTELEKTKTLEWLETEKLRLEGLLSSDDWKAEFQGKIIFSKLCGEVLKGNALSIRECYVDIAITENDDSIKEIAEIFKLM
;
A
#
# COMPACT_ATOMS: atom_id res chain seq x y z
N MET A 1 -2.53 26.86 -15.98
CA MET A 1 -2.24 26.08 -14.76
C MET A 1 -3.49 25.40 -14.20
N GLU A 2 -4.67 26.05 -14.26
CA GLU A 2 -5.92 25.46 -13.78
C GLU A 2 -6.35 24.19 -14.53
N HIS A 3 -6.14 24.12 -15.85
CA HIS A 3 -6.43 22.91 -16.64
C HIS A 3 -5.67 21.68 -16.12
N ILE A 4 -4.37 21.81 -15.85
CA ILE A 4 -3.55 20.72 -15.30
C ILE A 4 -4.05 20.29 -13.91
N LYS A 5 -4.40 21.24 -13.05
CA LYS A 5 -4.97 20.93 -11.72
C LYS A 5 -6.29 20.17 -11.84
N SER A 6 -7.15 20.57 -12.76
CA SER A 6 -8.42 19.89 -13.07
C SER A 6 -8.19 18.47 -13.55
N GLU A 7 -7.26 18.27 -14.49
CA GLU A 7 -6.93 16.94 -15.01
C GLU A 7 -6.30 16.03 -13.95
N MET A 8 -5.42 16.57 -13.10
CA MET A 8 -4.87 15.81 -11.97
C MET A 8 -5.97 15.32 -11.03
N LYS A 9 -6.97 16.18 -10.74
CA LYS A 9 -8.10 15.82 -9.89
C LYS A 9 -9.00 14.76 -10.55
N ARG A 10 -9.29 14.91 -11.85
CA ARG A 10 -10.02 13.89 -12.64
C ARG A 10 -9.31 12.53 -12.56
N ILE A 11 -8.01 12.51 -12.81
CA ILE A 11 -7.17 11.30 -12.77
C ILE A 11 -7.15 10.70 -11.35
N ALA A 12 -7.06 11.53 -10.31
CA ALA A 12 -7.13 11.06 -8.93
C ALA A 12 -8.46 10.34 -8.67
N THR A 13 -9.59 10.93 -9.07
CA THR A 13 -10.92 10.31 -8.96
C THR A 13 -11.00 8.98 -9.73
N GLU A 14 -10.49 8.93 -10.96
CA GLU A 14 -10.47 7.70 -11.77
C GLU A 14 -9.58 6.59 -11.18
N THR A 15 -8.64 6.95 -10.30
CA THR A 15 -7.68 6.02 -9.69
C THR A 15 -8.04 5.62 -8.25
N ILE A 16 -9.23 5.97 -7.76
CA ILE A 16 -9.72 5.52 -6.43
C ILE A 16 -9.61 4.00 -6.30
N GLY A 17 -10.05 3.25 -7.31
CA GLY A 17 -10.02 1.77 -7.26
C GLY A 17 -8.60 1.21 -7.11
N PHE A 18 -7.60 1.86 -7.72
CA PHE A 18 -6.21 1.47 -7.54
C PHE A 18 -5.73 1.75 -6.12
N ASN A 19 -6.03 2.93 -5.58
CA ASN A 19 -5.63 3.30 -4.22
C ASN A 19 -6.32 2.41 -3.18
N LEU A 20 -7.59 2.08 -3.38
CA LEU A 20 -8.32 1.14 -2.54
C LEU A 20 -7.65 -0.25 -2.54
N TYR A 21 -7.30 -0.78 -3.71
CA TYR A 21 -6.57 -2.05 -3.82
C TYR A 21 -5.21 -2.00 -3.12
N LYS A 22 -4.43 -0.93 -3.36
CA LYS A 22 -3.12 -0.74 -2.74
C LYS A 22 -3.23 -0.70 -1.22
N ASN A 23 -4.11 0.14 -0.68
CA ASN A 23 -4.28 0.33 0.75
C ASN A 23 -4.79 -0.96 1.41
N PHE A 24 -5.68 -1.70 0.73
CA PHE A 24 -6.10 -3.02 1.21
C PHE A 24 -4.93 -4.01 1.25
N LYS A 25 -4.11 -4.08 0.19
CA LYS A 25 -2.92 -4.94 0.17
C LYS A 25 -1.97 -4.63 1.34
N GLU A 26 -1.72 -3.34 1.60
CA GLU A 26 -0.87 -2.88 2.71
C GLU A 26 -1.51 -3.20 4.07
N HIS A 27 -2.82 -2.96 4.22
CA HIS A 27 -3.57 -3.34 5.42
C HIS A 27 -3.44 -4.83 5.70
N ILE A 28 -3.62 -5.67 4.68
CA ILE A 28 -3.54 -7.12 4.86
C ILE A 28 -2.13 -7.53 5.28
N GLY A 29 -1.11 -7.04 4.56
CA GLY A 29 0.29 -7.37 4.82
C GLY A 29 0.81 -6.89 6.16
N ALA A 30 0.28 -5.77 6.68
CA ALA A 30 0.69 -5.22 7.97
C ALA A 30 0.00 -5.87 9.17
N ASN A 31 -1.24 -6.32 9.01
CA ASN A 31 -2.08 -6.73 10.14
C ASN A 31 -2.25 -8.24 10.28
N TYR A 32 -2.15 -9.00 9.19
CA TYR A 32 -2.44 -10.43 9.21
C TYR A 32 -1.20 -11.28 8.92
N SER A 33 -0.82 -12.07 9.91
CA SER A 33 0.19 -13.11 9.80
C SER A 33 -0.12 -14.24 10.78
N ILE A 34 0.19 -15.48 10.41
CA ILE A 34 0.03 -16.61 11.33
C ILE A 34 1.12 -16.49 12.40
N LYS A 35 0.70 -16.17 13.62
CA LYS A 35 1.60 -16.08 14.77
C LYS A 35 1.99 -17.47 15.24
N VAL A 36 3.22 -17.61 15.73
CA VAL A 36 3.67 -18.85 16.37
C VAL A 36 2.92 -19.03 17.70
N PRO A 37 2.29 -20.19 17.95
CA PRO A 37 1.65 -20.48 19.23
C PRO A 37 2.63 -20.38 20.40
N LYS A 38 2.23 -19.70 21.48
CA LYS A 38 3.04 -19.60 22.69
C LYS A 38 2.83 -20.83 23.56
N VAL A 39 3.91 -21.56 23.84
CA VAL A 39 3.93 -22.68 24.81
C VAL A 39 4.70 -22.24 26.06
N ASN A 40 3.97 -21.86 27.11
CA ASN A 40 4.59 -21.44 28.37
C ASN A 40 5.14 -22.64 29.15
N SER A 41 6.25 -22.42 29.87
CA SER A 41 6.89 -23.43 30.74
C SER A 41 7.12 -24.78 30.06
N ILE A 42 7.64 -24.76 28.82
CA ILE A 42 7.80 -25.96 27.99
C ILE A 42 8.56 -27.10 28.68
N ASN A 43 9.54 -26.78 29.53
CA ASN A 43 10.36 -27.75 30.26
C ASN A 43 9.59 -28.50 31.37
N GLN A 44 8.38 -28.06 31.72
CA GLN A 44 7.50 -28.68 32.71
C GLN A 44 6.39 -29.51 32.06
N LYS A 45 6.44 -29.69 30.73
CA LYS A 45 5.39 -30.37 29.96
C LYS A 45 5.93 -31.64 29.31
N THR A 46 5.07 -32.65 29.23
CA THR A 46 5.32 -33.85 28.44
C THR A 46 5.30 -33.54 26.95
N LEU A 47 5.91 -34.39 26.14
CA LEU A 47 5.88 -34.26 24.68
C LEU A 47 4.44 -34.21 24.14
N THR A 48 3.51 -34.98 24.73
CA THR A 48 2.10 -34.98 24.33
C THR A 48 1.44 -33.63 24.60
N GLU A 49 1.63 -33.07 25.80
CA GLU A 49 1.07 -31.75 26.14
C GLU A 49 1.63 -30.64 25.24
N VAL A 50 2.93 -30.69 24.93
CA VAL A 50 3.55 -29.72 24.01
C VAL A 50 2.92 -29.82 22.62
N LYS A 51 2.73 -31.04 22.09
CA LYS A 51 2.08 -31.24 20.78
C LYS A 51 0.64 -30.71 20.76
N THR A 52 -0.14 -31.00 21.80
CA THR A 52 -1.52 -30.50 21.93
C THR A 52 -1.55 -28.98 21.96
N LEU A 53 -0.72 -28.32 22.78
CA LEU A 53 -0.69 -26.86 22.86
C LEU A 53 -0.27 -26.17 21.56
N ILE A 54 0.66 -26.76 20.82
CA ILE A 54 1.04 -26.27 19.49
C ILE A 54 -0.14 -26.40 18.53
N SER A 55 -0.79 -27.56 18.50
CA SER A 55 -1.94 -27.83 17.63
C SER A 55 -3.10 -26.87 17.92
N ASP A 56 -3.54 -26.81 19.18
CA ASP A 56 -4.66 -25.97 19.62
C ASP A 56 -4.37 -24.49 19.40
N GLY A 57 -3.14 -24.05 19.66
CA GLY A 57 -2.75 -22.66 19.44
C GLY A 57 -2.71 -22.28 17.96
N LEU A 58 -2.31 -23.21 17.07
CA LEU A 58 -2.36 -22.99 15.63
C LEU A 58 -3.79 -22.92 15.13
N GLU A 59 -4.66 -23.84 15.57
CA GLU A 59 -6.08 -23.84 15.24
C GLU A 59 -6.76 -22.54 15.69
N ASN A 60 -6.49 -22.08 16.92
CA ASN A 60 -7.01 -20.80 17.41
C ASN A 60 -6.55 -19.62 16.54
N ASN A 61 -5.28 -19.58 16.13
CA ASN A 61 -4.78 -18.52 15.25
C ASN A 61 -5.44 -18.55 13.87
N LEU A 62 -5.69 -19.74 13.32
CA LEU A 62 -6.40 -19.91 12.05
C LEU A 62 -7.86 -19.47 12.16
N ASN A 63 -8.55 -19.84 13.24
CA ASN A 63 -9.94 -19.46 13.47
C ASN A 63 -10.09 -17.95 13.63
N LEU A 64 -9.21 -17.30 14.41
CA LEU A 64 -9.18 -15.84 14.55
C LEU A 64 -8.96 -15.16 13.19
N LEU A 65 -7.96 -15.62 12.44
CA LEU A 65 -7.66 -15.08 11.11
C LEU A 65 -8.85 -15.26 10.15
N SER A 66 -9.50 -16.42 10.18
CA SER A 66 -10.68 -16.70 9.37
C SER A 66 -11.82 -15.74 9.71
N THR A 67 -12.08 -15.49 10.99
CA THR A 67 -13.12 -14.57 11.44
C THR A 67 -12.81 -13.10 11.14
N GLU A 68 -11.53 -12.70 11.13
CA GLU A 68 -11.12 -11.34 10.77
C GLU A 68 -11.15 -11.10 9.26
N LEU A 69 -10.81 -12.12 8.47
CA LEU A 69 -10.81 -12.09 7.00
C LEU A 69 -12.13 -12.57 6.38
N GLU A 70 -13.21 -12.59 7.15
CA GLU A 70 -14.54 -12.88 6.62
C GLU A 70 -14.92 -11.89 5.53
N LYS A 71 -15.64 -12.38 4.51
CA LYS A 71 -16.06 -11.57 3.37
C LYS A 71 -16.81 -10.31 3.81
N THR A 72 -17.69 -10.41 4.80
CA THR A 72 -18.48 -9.28 5.31
C THR A 72 -17.58 -8.19 5.90
N LYS A 73 -16.65 -8.55 6.79
CA LYS A 73 -15.69 -7.60 7.38
C LYS A 73 -14.75 -7.01 6.34
N THR A 74 -14.34 -7.82 5.37
CA THR A 74 -13.51 -7.35 4.24
C THR A 74 -14.27 -6.28 3.44
N LEU A 75 -15.55 -6.51 3.14
CA LEU A 75 -16.38 -5.53 2.43
C LEU A 75 -16.64 -4.27 3.27
N GLU A 76 -16.87 -4.40 4.57
CA GLU A 76 -17.02 -3.26 5.49
C GLU A 76 -15.75 -2.40 5.54
N TRP A 77 -14.58 -3.02 5.61
CA TRP A 77 -13.30 -2.31 5.56
C TRP A 77 -13.12 -1.59 4.22
N LEU A 78 -13.39 -2.27 3.10
CA LEU A 78 -13.26 -1.70 1.76
C LEU A 78 -14.21 -0.50 1.57
N GLU A 79 -15.45 -0.57 2.07
CA GLU A 79 -16.38 0.55 1.97
C GLU A 79 -15.94 1.73 2.86
N THR A 80 -15.45 1.44 4.07
CA THR A 80 -14.90 2.48 4.96
C THR A 80 -13.72 3.20 4.31
N GLU A 81 -12.80 2.45 3.72
CA GLU A 81 -11.63 3.03 3.06
C GLU A 81 -12.00 3.78 1.78
N LYS A 82 -12.95 3.27 0.99
CA LYS A 82 -13.48 3.99 -0.18
C LYS A 82 -14.06 5.34 0.23
N LEU A 83 -14.91 5.38 1.27
CA LEU A 83 -15.50 6.63 1.78
C LEU A 83 -14.42 7.60 2.27
N ARG A 84 -13.36 7.10 2.93
CA ARG A 84 -12.20 7.93 3.32
C ARG A 84 -11.50 8.52 2.09
N LEU A 85 -11.22 7.72 1.07
CA LEU A 85 -10.57 8.17 -0.18
C LEU A 85 -11.43 9.19 -0.94
N GLU A 86 -12.74 8.98 -1.01
CA GLU A 86 -13.70 9.93 -1.57
C GLU A 86 -13.72 11.24 -0.76
N GLY A 87 -13.65 11.14 0.58
CA GLY A 87 -13.50 12.29 1.47
C GLY A 87 -12.24 13.10 1.19
N LEU A 88 -11.08 12.46 0.99
CA LEU A 88 -9.83 13.12 0.63
C LEU A 88 -9.91 13.86 -0.73
N LEU A 89 -10.78 13.41 -1.63
CA LEU A 89 -11.04 14.11 -2.89
C LEU A 89 -11.91 15.35 -2.72
N SER A 90 -12.53 15.60 -1.57
CA SER A 90 -13.17 16.89 -1.29
C SER A 90 -12.16 17.97 -0.86
N SER A 91 -10.97 17.57 -0.41
CA SER A 91 -9.86 18.46 -0.03
C SER A 91 -8.68 18.33 -0.98
N ASP A 92 -7.53 18.91 -0.62
CA ASP A 92 -6.26 18.73 -1.32
C ASP A 92 -5.37 17.63 -0.71
N ASP A 93 -5.85 16.97 0.36
CA ASP A 93 -5.07 15.99 1.12
C ASP A 93 -4.81 14.69 0.34
N TRP A 94 -5.63 14.40 -0.66
CA TRP A 94 -5.40 13.29 -1.61
C TRP A 94 -4.01 13.36 -2.27
N LYS A 95 -3.39 14.54 -2.39
CA LYS A 95 -2.05 14.69 -2.98
C LYS A 95 -0.96 13.96 -2.19
N ALA A 96 -1.14 13.82 -0.87
CA ALA A 96 -0.19 13.11 0.00
C ALA A 96 -0.47 11.60 0.06
N GLU A 97 -1.73 11.20 -0.10
CA GLU A 97 -2.18 9.82 0.14
C GLU A 97 -2.24 8.99 -1.15
N PHE A 98 -2.56 9.61 -2.28
CA PHE A 98 -2.77 8.89 -3.53
C PHE A 98 -1.43 8.55 -4.19
N GLN A 99 -1.41 7.50 -5.01
CA GLN A 99 -0.22 7.13 -5.77
C GLN A 99 0.16 8.15 -6.85
N GLY A 100 1.03 9.10 -6.45
CA GLY A 100 1.55 10.17 -7.30
C GLY A 100 2.17 9.66 -8.61
N LYS A 101 2.86 8.52 -8.60
CA LYS A 101 3.43 7.92 -9.81
C LYS A 101 2.37 7.60 -10.88
N ILE A 102 1.22 7.08 -10.46
CA ILE A 102 0.12 6.74 -11.39
C ILE A 102 -0.52 8.01 -11.93
N ILE A 103 -0.77 8.97 -11.04
CA ILE A 103 -1.37 10.25 -11.42
C ILE A 103 -0.47 10.98 -12.41
N PHE A 104 0.83 11.05 -12.12
CA PHE A 104 1.84 11.63 -13.00
C PHE A 104 1.88 10.91 -14.36
N SER A 105 1.96 9.58 -14.37
CA SER A 105 2.05 8.80 -15.60
C SER A 105 0.83 9.01 -16.50
N LYS A 106 -0.38 9.02 -15.90
CA LYS A 106 -1.63 9.31 -16.63
C LYS A 106 -1.67 10.76 -17.11
N LEU A 107 -1.27 11.72 -16.30
CA LEU A 107 -1.25 13.13 -16.71
C LEU A 107 -0.33 13.32 -17.92
N CYS A 108 0.90 12.81 -17.86
CA CYS A 108 1.85 12.99 -18.95
C CYS A 108 1.46 12.20 -20.20
N GLY A 109 0.90 11.00 -20.07
CA GLY A 109 0.49 10.17 -21.21
C GLY A 109 -0.83 10.61 -21.85
N GLU A 110 -1.87 10.82 -21.04
CA GLU A 110 -3.22 11.12 -21.51
C GLU A 110 -3.39 12.59 -21.91
N VAL A 111 -2.81 13.51 -21.14
CA VAL A 111 -3.01 14.96 -21.31
C VAL A 111 -1.87 15.58 -22.10
N LEU A 112 -0.62 15.33 -21.70
CA LEU A 112 0.56 15.92 -22.34
C LEU A 112 1.07 15.12 -23.56
N LYS A 113 0.48 13.95 -23.83
CA LYS A 113 0.83 13.06 -24.96
C LYS A 113 2.31 12.64 -25.00
N GLY A 114 2.96 12.54 -23.84
CA GLY A 114 4.32 12.05 -23.72
C GLY A 114 4.43 10.55 -24.01
N ASN A 115 5.59 10.10 -24.49
CA ASN A 115 5.87 8.68 -24.65
C ASN A 115 6.25 8.04 -23.29
N ALA A 116 6.04 6.73 -23.15
CA ALA A 116 6.22 6.05 -21.87
C ALA A 116 7.65 6.08 -21.30
N LEU A 117 8.68 6.12 -22.15
CA LEU A 117 10.07 6.15 -21.71
C LEU A 117 10.41 7.51 -21.10
N SER A 118 10.15 8.59 -21.86
CA SER A 118 10.42 9.96 -21.42
C SER A 118 9.60 10.36 -20.18
N ILE A 119 8.39 9.80 -20.01
CA ILE A 119 7.60 9.99 -18.78
C ILE A 119 8.30 9.37 -17.57
N ARG A 120 8.85 8.16 -17.71
CA ARG A 120 9.57 7.50 -16.61
C ARG A 120 10.84 8.25 -16.25
N GLU A 121 11.62 8.66 -17.25
CA GLU A 121 12.82 9.47 -17.08
C GLU A 121 12.49 10.76 -16.33
N CYS A 122 11.49 11.51 -16.80
CA CYS A 122 11.07 12.75 -16.17
C CYS A 122 10.61 12.57 -14.71
N TYR A 123 9.86 11.50 -14.39
CA TYR A 123 9.45 11.22 -13.01
C TYR A 123 10.67 10.97 -12.10
N VAL A 124 11.66 10.23 -12.59
CA VAL A 124 12.90 9.95 -11.86
C VAL A 124 13.73 11.21 -11.68
N ASP A 125 13.88 12.02 -12.73
CA ASP A 125 14.63 13.28 -12.68
C ASP A 125 14.03 14.25 -11.65
N ILE A 126 12.69 14.38 -11.62
CA ILE A 126 11.99 15.20 -10.62
C ILE A 126 12.25 14.65 -9.22
N ALA A 127 12.12 13.33 -9.02
CA ALA A 127 12.34 12.70 -7.71
C ALA A 127 13.78 12.89 -7.19
N ILE A 128 14.79 12.83 -8.08
CA ILE A 128 16.20 13.10 -7.76
C ILE A 128 16.42 14.58 -7.42
N THR A 129 15.73 15.48 -8.14
CA THR A 129 15.89 16.92 -7.97
C THR A 129 15.21 17.44 -6.69
N GLU A 130 14.07 16.86 -6.32
CA GLU A 130 13.20 17.35 -5.24
C GLU A 130 13.38 16.61 -3.90
N ASN A 131 14.11 15.48 -3.79
CA ASN A 131 14.29 14.76 -2.51
C ASN A 131 15.68 14.13 -2.27
N ASP A 132 16.08 14.21 -0.98
CA ASP A 132 17.09 13.51 -0.16
C ASP A 132 18.54 13.35 -0.68
N ASP A 133 19.51 13.76 0.14
CA ASP A 133 20.96 13.64 -0.16
C ASP A 133 21.37 12.18 -0.44
N SER A 134 20.64 11.23 0.17
CA SER A 134 20.72 9.78 -0.08
C SER A 134 20.49 9.39 -1.55
N ILE A 135 19.55 10.03 -2.25
CA ILE A 135 19.26 9.74 -3.66
C ILE A 135 20.28 10.41 -4.57
N LYS A 136 20.80 11.58 -4.18
CA LYS A 136 21.93 12.23 -4.88
C LYS A 136 23.19 11.36 -4.81
N GLU A 137 23.53 10.80 -3.64
CA GLU A 137 24.65 9.87 -3.49
C GLU A 137 24.51 8.65 -4.42
N ILE A 138 23.33 8.04 -4.49
CA ILE A 138 23.09 6.92 -5.41
C ILE A 138 23.24 7.36 -6.87
N ALA A 139 22.71 8.53 -7.24
CA ALA A 139 22.83 9.05 -8.60
C ALA A 139 24.29 9.36 -8.99
N GLU A 140 25.12 9.82 -8.05
CA GLU A 140 26.56 10.02 -8.27
C GLU A 140 27.31 8.71 -8.52
N ILE A 141 27.00 7.64 -7.78
CA ILE A 141 27.58 6.31 -7.98
C ILE A 141 27.36 5.84 -9.43
N PHE A 142 26.15 6.03 -9.97
CA PHE A 142 25.83 5.63 -11.35
C PHE A 142 26.44 6.52 -12.43
N LYS A 143 26.79 7.78 -12.13
CA LYS A 143 27.51 8.67 -13.07
C LYS A 143 29.00 8.36 -13.18
N LEU A 144 29.58 7.67 -12.19
CA LEU A 144 30.98 7.27 -12.14
C LEU A 144 31.26 5.90 -12.78
N MET A 145 30.20 5.18 -13.19
CA MET A 145 30.28 3.95 -13.99
C MET A 145 30.30 4.27 -15.49
#